data_AF-A0A925I228-F1
#
_entry.id   AF-A0A925I228-F1
#
_cell.length_a   1.000
_cell.length_b   1.000
_cell.length_c   1.000
_cell.angle_alpha   90.00
_cell.angle_beta   90.00
_cell.angle_gamma   90.00
#
_symmetry.space_group_name_H-M   'P 1'
#
loop_
_entity.id
_entity.type
_entity.pdbx_description
1 polymer ?
#
loop_
_entity_poly.entity_id
_entity_poly.type
_entity_poly.pdbx_seq_one_letter_code
_entity_poly.pdbx_strand_id
1 'polypeptide(L)'
;MSNPYQSPSFDPKQFQDYPTPFPPPQNTGFGWVQQVRVVAILNCVQGGLECLMGAILFGMAAFVPVMIGMEERNNPGRNNAPAGMEWILGAVYGGIGGVVLLAGILRIYAGFQNFRYRKRVLGIVSLVCGLASMIGCYCAPTSIALLIYGLIVYLNPAVQVAFEMGNKGTPADAILSSFLPYPQQNYGQTPFPPPPSPPQG
;
A
#
# COMPACT_ATOMS: atom_id res chain seq x y z
N MET A 1 -62.13 -5.93 -9.17
CA MET A 1 -61.62 -4.87 -8.28
C MET A 1 -60.18 -5.23 -7.92
N SER A 2 -59.19 -4.53 -8.47
CA SER A 2 -57.77 -4.74 -8.19
C SER A 2 -57.42 -4.16 -6.81
N ASN A 3 -56.72 -4.92 -5.98
CA ASN A 3 -56.32 -4.49 -4.64
C ASN A 3 -55.23 -3.40 -4.75
N PRO A 4 -55.47 -2.15 -4.30
CA PRO A 4 -54.49 -1.07 -4.38
C PRO A 4 -53.26 -1.27 -3.48
N TYR A 5 -53.31 -2.25 -2.57
CA TYR A 5 -52.17 -2.63 -1.71
C TYR A 5 -51.41 -3.85 -2.22
N GLN A 6 -51.73 -4.36 -3.40
CA GLN A 6 -50.97 -5.45 -3.98
C GLN A 6 -49.60 -4.91 -4.39
N SER A 7 -48.55 -5.39 -3.72
CA SER A 7 -47.19 -5.09 -4.12
C SER A 7 -46.98 -5.50 -5.58
N PRO A 8 -46.35 -4.65 -6.41
CA PRO A 8 -46.07 -5.01 -7.79
C PRO A 8 -45.33 -6.35 -7.82
N SER A 9 -45.78 -7.26 -8.68
CA SER A 9 -45.16 -8.58 -8.81
C SER A 9 -43.69 -8.39 -9.17
N PHE A 10 -42.79 -8.86 -8.29
CA PHE A 10 -41.36 -8.86 -8.56
C PHE A 10 -41.11 -9.77 -9.77
N ASP A 11 -40.79 -9.17 -10.92
CA ASP A 11 -40.33 -9.93 -12.09
C ASP A 11 -38.80 -10.06 -12.02
N PRO A 12 -38.27 -11.25 -11.68
CA PRO A 12 -36.82 -11.47 -11.63
C PRO A 12 -36.15 -11.24 -12.99
N LYS A 13 -36.88 -11.26 -14.11
CA LYS A 13 -36.33 -11.01 -15.45
C LYS A 13 -35.98 -9.55 -15.70
N GLN A 14 -36.66 -8.61 -15.05
CA GLN A 14 -36.38 -7.18 -15.21
C GLN A 14 -34.96 -6.79 -14.76
N PHE A 15 -34.34 -7.60 -13.92
CA PHE A 15 -32.97 -7.42 -13.45
C PHE A 15 -31.93 -8.21 -14.25
N GLN A 16 -32.35 -9.08 -15.18
CA GLN A 16 -31.44 -9.86 -16.03
C GLN A 16 -30.91 -9.02 -17.20
N ASP A 17 -31.64 -7.99 -17.63
CA ASP A 17 -31.30 -7.15 -18.77
C ASP A 17 -30.37 -5.98 -18.43
N TYR A 18 -29.96 -5.81 -17.18
CA TYR A 18 -28.84 -4.93 -16.87
C TYR A 18 -27.55 -5.65 -17.25
N PRO A 19 -26.85 -5.25 -18.33
CA PRO A 19 -25.54 -5.79 -18.61
C PRO A 19 -24.64 -5.36 -17.48
N THR A 20 -24.44 -6.23 -16.49
CA THR A 20 -23.32 -6.10 -15.57
C THR A 20 -22.09 -6.31 -16.44
N PRO A 21 -21.25 -5.28 -16.69
CA PRO A 21 -20.15 -5.40 -17.64
C PRO A 21 -19.07 -6.39 -17.16
N PHE A 22 -19.23 -6.94 -15.95
CA PHE A 22 -18.33 -7.89 -15.33
C PHE A 22 -19.16 -9.00 -14.66
N PRO A 23 -18.97 -10.28 -15.03
CA PRO A 23 -19.59 -11.38 -14.30
C PRO A 23 -19.12 -11.29 -12.83
N PRO A 24 -20.02 -11.39 -11.84
CA PRO A 24 -19.63 -11.29 -10.45
C PRO A 24 -18.63 -12.42 -10.16
N PRO A 25 -17.39 -12.11 -9.71
CA PRO A 25 -16.48 -13.14 -9.28
C PRO A 25 -17.15 -13.90 -8.15
N GLN A 26 -17.40 -15.20 -8.34
CA GLN A 26 -18.08 -16.08 -7.39
C GLN A 26 -17.48 -15.95 -5.98
N ASN A 27 -18.10 -15.13 -5.11
CA ASN A 27 -18.00 -14.99 -3.65
C ASN A 27 -16.63 -15.14 -2.92
N THR A 28 -15.51 -15.29 -3.61
CA THR A 28 -14.21 -15.71 -3.04
C THR A 28 -13.17 -14.59 -3.04
N GLY A 29 -13.47 -13.44 -3.65
CA GLY A 29 -12.49 -12.37 -3.87
C GLY A 29 -12.48 -11.23 -2.84
N PHE A 30 -13.57 -10.99 -2.11
CA PHE A 30 -13.73 -9.77 -1.30
C PHE A 30 -12.61 -9.56 -0.28
N GLY A 31 -12.35 -10.60 0.53
CA GLY A 31 -11.35 -10.53 1.59
C GLY A 31 -9.95 -10.21 1.08
N TRP A 32 -9.60 -10.64 -0.14
CA TRP A 32 -8.27 -10.43 -0.72
C TRP A 32 -8.04 -9.00 -1.18
N VAL A 33 -9.06 -8.33 -1.73
CA VAL A 33 -8.92 -6.94 -2.20
C VAL A 33 -8.70 -6.00 -1.01
N GLN A 34 -9.40 -6.20 0.10
CA GLN A 34 -9.18 -5.41 1.32
C GLN A 34 -7.76 -5.59 1.90
N GLN A 35 -7.16 -6.78 1.76
CA GLN A 35 -5.79 -7.03 2.21
C GLN A 35 -4.74 -6.19 1.47
N VAL A 36 -5.00 -5.72 0.25
CA VAL A 36 -4.09 -4.82 -0.48
C VAL A 36 -3.84 -3.53 0.30
N ARG A 37 -4.88 -2.98 0.95
CA ARG A 37 -4.74 -1.78 1.80
C ARG A 37 -3.87 -2.07 3.02
N VAL A 38 -4.00 -3.25 3.62
CA VAL A 38 -3.16 -3.67 4.75
C VAL A 38 -1.69 -3.78 4.32
N VAL A 39 -1.41 -4.45 3.21
CA VAL A 39 -0.06 -4.55 2.63
C VAL A 39 0.51 -3.16 2.33
N ALA A 40 -0.29 -2.26 1.75
CA ALA A 40 0.14 -0.90 1.43
C ALA A 40 0.52 -0.10 2.68
N ILE A 41 -0.28 -0.17 3.75
CA ILE A 41 0.01 0.49 5.04
C ILE A 41 1.30 -0.06 5.63
N LEU A 42 1.44 -1.39 5.69
CA LEU A 42 2.63 -2.03 6.23
C LEU A 42 3.89 -1.65 5.44
N ASN A 43 3.79 -1.54 4.11
CA ASN A 43 4.91 -1.09 3.27
C ASN A 43 5.29 0.37 3.52
N CYS A 44 4.31 1.25 3.77
CA CYS A 44 4.57 2.64 4.17
C CYS A 44 5.25 2.73 5.54
N VAL A 45 4.81 1.94 6.54
CA VAL A 45 5.41 1.92 7.88
C VAL A 45 6.83 1.38 7.82
N GLN A 46 7.06 0.26 7.13
CA GLN A 46 8.39 -0.30 6.95
C GLN A 46 9.31 0.68 6.20
N GLY A 47 8.83 1.30 5.12
CA GLY A 47 9.58 2.32 4.39
C GLY A 47 9.92 3.53 5.26
N GLY A 48 9.02 3.95 6.15
CA GLY A 48 9.27 5.02 7.13
C GLY A 48 10.38 4.67 8.12
N LEU A 49 10.36 3.45 8.67
CA LEU A 49 11.42 2.96 9.57
C LEU A 49 12.77 2.85 8.85
N GLU A 50 12.78 2.41 7.59
CA GLU A 50 14.00 2.35 6.76
C GLU A 50 14.52 3.74 6.40
N CYS A 51 13.64 4.70 6.11
CA CYS A 51 14.05 6.09 5.92
C CYS A 51 14.72 6.66 7.17
N LEU A 52 14.14 6.42 8.35
CA LEU A 52 14.71 6.87 9.61
C LEU A 52 16.10 6.24 9.85
N MET A 53 16.21 4.93 9.69
CA MET A 53 17.47 4.21 9.86
C MET A 53 18.51 4.63 8.82
N GLY A 54 18.11 4.75 7.55
CA GLY A 54 18.96 5.23 6.46
C GLY A 54 19.46 6.64 6.71
N ALA A 55 18.60 7.54 7.20
CA ALA A 55 18.98 8.91 7.55
C ALA A 55 19.97 8.94 8.73
N ILE A 56 19.79 8.11 9.75
CA ILE A 56 20.74 7.98 10.87
C ILE A 56 22.10 7.48 10.36
N LEU A 57 22.14 6.39 9.57
CA LEU A 57 23.38 5.84 9.02
C LEU A 57 24.08 6.83 8.08
N PHE A 58 23.32 7.51 7.24
CA PHE A 58 23.85 8.55 6.34
C PHE A 58 24.37 9.76 7.12
N GLY A 59 23.70 10.17 8.19
CA GLY A 59 24.16 11.21 9.11
C GLY A 59 25.45 10.81 9.83
N MET A 60 25.55 9.55 10.30
CA MET A 60 26.77 9.02 10.90
C MET A 60 27.97 9.11 9.95
N ALA A 61 27.78 8.97 8.64
CA ALA A 61 28.86 9.15 7.67
C ALA A 61 29.49 10.55 7.72
N ALA A 62 28.69 11.58 8.02
CA ALA A 62 29.17 12.96 8.18
C ALA A 62 29.70 13.23 9.60
N PHE A 63 29.11 12.61 10.63
CA PHE A 63 29.47 12.84 12.03
C PHE A 63 30.70 12.05 12.51
N VAL A 64 30.96 10.85 11.96
CA VAL A 64 32.08 10.00 12.38
C VAL A 64 33.43 10.69 12.19
N PRO A 65 33.76 11.32 11.04
CA PRO A 65 35.03 12.04 10.89
C PRO A 65 35.18 13.19 11.89
N VAL A 66 34.09 13.89 12.23
CA VAL A 66 34.09 14.99 13.21
C VAL A 66 34.38 14.47 14.61
N MET A 67 33.77 13.35 15.01
CA MET A 67 34.01 12.72 16.31
C MET A 67 35.44 12.21 16.45
N ILE A 68 35.99 11.58 15.41
CA ILE A 68 37.38 11.10 15.45
C ILE A 68 38.34 12.29 15.56
N GLY A 69 38.14 13.35 14.77
CA GLY A 69 38.96 14.57 14.87
C GLY A 69 38.87 15.30 16.22
N MET A 70 37.76 15.15 16.96
CA MET A 70 37.66 15.63 18.34
C MET A 70 38.41 14.73 19.34
N GLU A 71 38.36 13.41 19.17
CA GLU A 71 39.08 12.46 20.03
C GLU A 71 40.60 12.62 19.88
N GLU A 72 41.11 12.80 18.65
CA GLU A 72 42.53 13.04 18.39
C GLU A 72 43.04 14.32 19.08
N ARG A 73 42.24 15.38 19.09
CA ARG A 73 42.57 16.64 19.77
C ARG A 73 42.56 16.51 21.29
N ASN A 74 41.67 15.68 21.83
CA ASN A 74 41.53 15.47 23.27
C ASN A 74 42.55 14.47 23.83
N ASN A 75 43.04 13.52 23.02
CA ASN A 75 44.00 12.49 23.43
C ASN A 75 45.17 12.35 22.44
N PRO A 76 46.05 13.36 22.35
CA PRO A 76 47.24 13.30 21.50
C PRO A 76 48.21 12.25 22.07
N GLY A 77 48.18 11.02 21.52
CA GLY A 77 49.04 9.91 21.97
C GLY A 77 48.34 8.55 22.05
N ARG A 78 47.02 8.51 21.89
CA ARG A 78 46.31 7.24 21.63
C ARG A 78 46.70 6.75 20.23
N ASN A 79 46.84 5.44 20.04
CA ASN A 79 47.13 4.87 18.72
C ASN A 79 46.00 5.24 17.75
N ASN A 80 46.21 6.27 16.92
CA ASN A 80 45.24 6.72 15.94
C ASN A 80 45.00 5.62 14.90
N ALA A 81 43.77 5.53 14.42
CA ALA A 81 43.47 4.69 13.27
C ALA A 81 44.33 5.13 12.07
N PRO A 82 44.76 4.21 11.19
CA PRO A 82 45.53 4.58 10.01
C PRO A 82 44.75 5.61 9.17
N ALA A 83 45.45 6.63 8.67
CA ALA A 83 44.90 7.86 8.06
C ALA A 83 43.98 7.67 6.82
N GLY A 84 43.68 6.44 6.41
CA GLY A 84 42.67 6.13 5.37
C GLY A 84 41.40 5.48 5.89
N MET A 85 41.41 4.96 7.13
CA MET A 85 40.29 4.18 7.67
C MET A 85 39.05 5.04 7.88
N GLU A 86 39.21 6.32 8.24
CA GLU A 86 38.10 7.26 8.45
C GLU A 86 37.29 7.50 7.18
N TRP A 87 37.98 7.76 6.06
CA TRP A 87 37.34 7.98 4.76
C TRP A 87 36.62 6.73 4.25
N ILE A 88 37.23 5.55 4.42
CA ILE A 88 36.62 4.28 4.05
C ILE A 88 35.37 4.03 4.90
N LEU A 89 35.46 4.24 6.21
CA LEU A 89 34.36 4.04 7.13
C LEU A 89 33.19 4.99 6.82
N GLY A 90 33.49 6.28 6.62
CA GLY A 90 32.51 7.28 6.19
C GLY A 90 31.86 6.93 4.85
N ALA A 91 32.65 6.51 3.86
CA ALA A 91 32.13 6.10 2.55
C ALA A 91 31.22 4.85 2.65
N VAL A 92 31.58 3.87 3.49
CA VAL A 92 30.78 2.66 3.72
C VAL A 92 29.46 2.99 4.42
N TYR A 93 29.50 3.73 5.54
CA TYR A 93 28.27 4.16 6.24
C TYR A 93 27.39 5.05 5.36
N GLY A 94 28.00 5.98 4.61
CA GLY A 94 27.28 6.87 3.71
C GLY A 94 26.66 6.12 2.54
N GLY A 95 27.39 5.19 1.94
CA GLY A 95 26.89 4.34 0.86
C GLY A 95 25.73 3.44 1.31
N ILE A 96 25.91 2.72 2.42
CA ILE A 96 24.86 1.84 2.98
C ILE A 96 23.65 2.68 3.40
N GLY A 97 23.85 3.76 4.15
CA GLY A 97 22.79 4.65 4.60
C GLY A 97 22.01 5.25 3.42
N GLY A 98 22.71 5.66 2.35
CA GLY A 98 22.10 6.21 1.15
C GLY A 98 21.25 5.18 0.40
N VAL A 99 21.75 3.95 0.22
CA VAL A 99 20.98 2.87 -0.43
C VAL A 99 19.73 2.51 0.39
N VAL A 100 19.86 2.37 1.71
CA VAL A 100 18.73 2.08 2.61
C VAL A 100 17.71 3.21 2.58
N LEU A 101 18.16 4.47 2.59
CA LEU A 101 17.29 5.65 2.51
C LEU A 101 16.49 5.68 1.19
N LEU A 102 17.16 5.43 0.06
CA LEU A 102 16.50 5.36 -1.25
C LEU A 102 15.49 4.21 -1.33
N ALA A 103 15.83 3.03 -0.78
CA ALA A 103 14.91 1.90 -0.70
C ALA A 103 13.66 2.23 0.13
N GLY A 104 13.83 2.90 1.27
CA GLY A 104 12.73 3.37 2.13
C GLY A 104 11.80 4.35 1.40
N ILE A 105 12.37 5.34 0.69
CA ILE A 105 11.60 6.32 -0.10
C ILE A 105 10.78 5.61 -1.20
N LEU A 106 11.41 4.66 -1.90
CA LEU A 106 10.76 3.89 -2.95
C LEU A 106 9.60 3.04 -2.39
N ARG A 107 9.76 2.45 -1.20
CA ARG A 107 8.69 1.72 -0.51
C ARG A 107 7.52 2.61 -0.10
N ILE A 108 7.79 3.80 0.44
CA ILE A 108 6.73 4.77 0.78
C ILE A 108 5.96 5.18 -0.48
N TYR A 109 6.67 5.51 -1.56
CA TYR A 109 6.04 5.90 -2.83
C TYR A 109 5.19 4.76 -3.42
N ALA A 110 5.71 3.53 -3.43
CA ALA A 110 4.99 2.37 -3.91
C ALA A 110 3.79 2.03 -3.02
N GLY A 111 3.91 2.16 -1.69
CA GLY A 111 2.81 2.00 -0.74
C GLY A 111 1.68 2.97 -1.03
N PHE A 112 1.98 4.25 -1.26
CA PHE A 112 0.97 5.26 -1.60
C PHE A 112 0.27 4.97 -2.94
N GLN A 113 1.01 4.53 -3.96
CA GLN A 113 0.41 4.15 -5.25
C GLN A 113 -0.46 2.89 -5.13
N ASN A 114 -0.01 1.89 -4.36
CA ASN A 114 -0.77 0.67 -4.09
C ASN A 114 -2.04 0.94 -3.30
N PHE A 115 -2.03 1.91 -2.38
CA PHE A 115 -3.24 2.33 -1.64
C PHE A 115 -4.35 2.84 -2.58
N ARG A 116 -3.97 3.41 -3.73
CA ARG A 116 -4.89 3.87 -4.77
C ARG A 116 -5.18 2.83 -5.85
N TYR A 117 -4.75 1.57 -5.67
CA TYR A 117 -4.85 0.49 -6.66
C TYR A 117 -4.24 0.85 -8.03
N ARG A 118 -3.14 1.62 -8.03
CA ARG A 118 -2.44 2.01 -9.27
C ARG A 118 -1.10 1.32 -9.39
N LYS A 119 -0.75 0.91 -10.61
CA LYS A 119 0.59 0.39 -10.99
C LYS A 119 1.09 -0.78 -10.11
N ARG A 120 0.41 -1.93 -10.18
CA ARG A 120 0.80 -3.19 -9.50
C ARG A 120 2.29 -3.53 -9.56
N VAL A 121 2.93 -3.30 -10.72
CA VAL A 121 4.35 -3.60 -10.94
C VAL A 121 5.25 -2.80 -9.98
N LEU A 122 4.91 -1.55 -9.66
CA LEU A 122 5.70 -0.75 -8.71
C LEU A 122 5.65 -1.36 -7.30
N GLY A 123 4.52 -1.93 -6.90
CA GLY A 123 4.39 -2.66 -5.64
C GLY A 123 5.38 -3.83 -5.57
N ILE A 124 5.38 -4.70 -6.59
CA ILE A 124 6.26 -5.87 -6.66
C ILE A 124 7.73 -5.45 -6.69
N VAL A 125 8.08 -4.46 -7.53
CA VAL A 125 9.45 -3.95 -7.61
C VAL A 125 9.89 -3.36 -6.28
N SER A 126 9.02 -2.65 -5.55
CA SER A 126 9.37 -2.12 -4.23
C SER A 126 9.58 -3.20 -3.17
N LEU A 127 8.83 -4.30 -3.23
CA LEU A 127 9.03 -5.43 -2.33
C LEU A 127 10.38 -6.11 -2.59
N VAL A 128 10.72 -6.33 -3.87
CA VAL A 128 12.01 -6.93 -4.27
C VAL A 128 13.18 -6.00 -3.96
N CYS A 129 13.05 -4.70 -4.24
CA CYS A 129 14.06 -3.70 -3.89
C CYS A 129 14.28 -3.65 -2.37
N GLY A 130 13.21 -3.84 -1.60
CA GLY A 130 13.27 -3.98 -0.16
C GLY A 130 13.95 -5.24 0.37
N LEU A 131 14.30 -6.22 -0.46
CA LEU A 131 15.24 -7.28 -0.07
C LEU A 131 16.68 -6.75 0.00
N ALA A 132 17.01 -5.70 -0.75
CA ALA A 132 18.35 -5.11 -0.69
C ALA A 132 18.64 -4.48 0.68
N SER A 133 17.62 -4.01 1.41
CA SER A 133 17.77 -3.48 2.77
C SER A 133 18.01 -4.55 3.84
N MET A 134 17.95 -5.85 3.49
CA MET A 134 18.25 -6.96 4.42
C MET A 134 19.67 -6.95 4.96
N ILE A 135 20.59 -6.27 4.25
CA ILE A 135 21.97 -6.11 4.67
C ILE A 135 22.05 -5.46 6.08
N GLY A 136 21.04 -4.65 6.45
CA GLY A 136 20.96 -3.99 7.75
C GLY A 136 20.55 -4.87 8.94
N CYS A 137 20.42 -6.20 8.78
CA CYS A 137 20.05 -7.25 9.75
C CYS A 137 18.75 -7.08 10.56
N TYR A 138 18.42 -5.89 11.06
CA TYR A 138 17.21 -5.60 11.83
C TYR A 138 15.93 -5.59 10.97
N CYS A 139 16.02 -5.10 9.72
CA CYS A 139 14.88 -5.05 8.79
C CYS A 139 14.65 -6.35 8.00
N ALA A 140 15.53 -7.35 8.17
CA ALA A 140 15.48 -8.59 7.42
C ALA A 140 14.19 -9.41 7.68
N PRO A 141 13.82 -9.77 8.93
CA PRO A 141 12.63 -10.60 9.16
C PRO A 141 11.34 -9.91 8.73
N THR A 142 11.21 -8.59 8.97
CA THR A 142 10.02 -7.84 8.55
C THR A 142 9.93 -7.71 7.03
N SER A 143 11.05 -7.49 6.34
CA SER A 143 11.08 -7.43 4.86
C SER A 143 10.75 -8.78 4.22
N ILE A 144 11.20 -9.91 4.79
CA ILE A 144 10.81 -11.26 4.33
C ILE A 144 9.30 -11.43 4.47
N ALA A 145 8.77 -11.14 5.65
CA ALA A 145 7.36 -11.31 5.95
C ALA A 145 6.49 -10.48 4.99
N LEU A 146 6.85 -9.22 4.75
CA LEU A 146 6.13 -8.34 3.82
C LEU A 146 6.27 -8.77 2.37
N LEU A 147 7.41 -9.28 1.95
CA LEU A 147 7.58 -9.83 0.60
C LEU A 147 6.67 -11.03 0.38
N ILE A 148 6.70 -12.01 1.29
CA ILE A 148 5.88 -13.23 1.17
C ILE A 148 4.40 -12.87 1.21
N TYR A 149 3.99 -12.08 2.21
CA TYR A 149 2.61 -11.66 2.36
C TYR A 149 2.13 -10.83 1.15
N GLY A 150 2.94 -9.87 0.71
CA GLY A 150 2.66 -9.05 -0.47
C GLY A 150 2.54 -9.89 -1.74
N LEU A 151 3.42 -10.85 -1.98
CA LEU A 151 3.35 -11.73 -3.14
C LEU A 151 2.07 -12.57 -3.15
N ILE A 152 1.70 -13.16 -2.01
CA ILE A 152 0.45 -13.93 -1.89
C ILE A 152 -0.76 -13.07 -2.27
N VAL A 153 -0.82 -11.83 -1.76
CA VAL A 153 -1.90 -10.89 -2.06
C VAL A 153 -1.86 -10.44 -3.54
N TYR A 154 -0.70 -10.08 -4.08
CA TYR A 154 -0.56 -9.57 -5.45
C TYR A 154 -0.75 -10.64 -6.55
N LEU A 155 -0.52 -11.91 -6.24
CA LEU A 155 -0.75 -13.01 -7.19
C LEU A 155 -2.22 -13.42 -7.28
N ASN A 156 -3.05 -13.06 -6.29
CA ASN A 156 -4.47 -13.38 -6.30
C ASN A 156 -5.19 -12.74 -7.51
N PRO A 157 -5.93 -13.52 -8.34
CA PRO A 157 -6.57 -13.00 -9.54
C PRO A 157 -7.59 -11.88 -9.26
N ALA A 158 -8.32 -11.92 -8.14
CA ALA A 158 -9.28 -10.87 -7.77
C ALA A 158 -8.58 -9.52 -7.55
N VAL A 159 -7.39 -9.54 -6.96
CA VAL A 159 -6.55 -8.36 -6.76
C VAL A 159 -6.05 -7.83 -8.10
N GLN A 160 -5.73 -8.70 -9.07
CA GLN A 160 -5.32 -8.27 -10.40
C GLN A 160 -6.43 -7.47 -11.10
N VAL A 161 -7.66 -7.97 -11.05
CA VAL A 161 -8.83 -7.27 -11.61
C VAL A 161 -9.06 -5.93 -10.89
N ALA A 162 -8.89 -5.87 -9.57
CA ALA A 162 -8.99 -4.62 -8.82
C ALA A 162 -7.96 -3.56 -9.29
N PHE A 163 -6.71 -3.98 -9.55
CA PHE A 163 -5.68 -3.08 -10.10
C PHE A 163 -5.99 -2.63 -11.53
N GLU A 164 -6.61 -3.49 -12.35
CA GLU A 164 -7.08 -3.08 -13.68
C GLU A 164 -8.18 -2.02 -13.60
N MET A 165 -9.13 -2.16 -12.67
CA MET A 165 -10.13 -1.12 -12.41
C MET A 165 -9.48 0.19 -11.95
N GLY A 166 -8.50 0.13 -11.03
CA GLY A 166 -7.76 1.30 -10.58
C GLY A 166 -6.97 2.00 -11.70
N ASN A 167 -6.41 1.23 -12.64
CA ASN A 167 -5.73 1.77 -13.82
C ASN A 167 -6.70 2.44 -14.80
N LYS A 168 -7.97 2.00 -14.86
CA LYS A 168 -9.04 2.66 -15.63
C LYS A 168 -9.57 3.93 -14.96
N GLY A 169 -9.04 4.29 -13.79
CA GLY A 169 -9.42 5.50 -13.05
C GLY A 169 -10.59 5.31 -12.08
N THR A 170 -11.06 4.07 -11.86
CA THR A 170 -12.10 3.79 -10.88
C THR A 170 -11.62 4.17 -9.46
N PRO A 171 -12.40 4.92 -8.68
CA PRO A 171 -12.00 5.28 -7.32
C PRO A 171 -11.96 4.04 -6.42
N ALA A 172 -11.04 4.03 -5.44
CA ALA A 172 -10.77 2.86 -4.60
C ALA A 172 -12.00 2.32 -3.86
N ASP A 173 -12.93 3.21 -3.48
CA ASP A 173 -14.15 2.79 -2.77
C ASP A 173 -15.17 2.13 -3.70
N ALA A 174 -15.25 2.57 -4.96
CA ALA A 174 -16.07 1.90 -5.98
C ALA A 174 -15.51 0.51 -6.32
N ILE A 175 -14.17 0.37 -6.36
CA ILE A 175 -13.50 -0.92 -6.50
C ILE A 175 -13.91 -1.84 -5.35
N LEU A 176 -13.75 -1.40 -4.09
CA LEU A 176 -14.15 -2.21 -2.94
C LEU A 176 -15.63 -2.59 -2.96
N SER A 177 -16.52 -1.66 -3.34
CA SER A 177 -17.96 -1.95 -3.42
C SER A 177 -18.30 -2.99 -4.50
N SER A 178 -17.53 -3.07 -5.58
CA SER A 178 -17.75 -4.07 -6.64
C SER A 178 -17.41 -5.50 -6.22
N PHE A 179 -16.63 -5.66 -5.14
CA PHE A 179 -16.27 -6.98 -4.60
C PHE A 179 -17.13 -7.39 -3.40
N LEU A 180 -18.02 -6.53 -2.88
CA LEU A 180 -18.85 -6.88 -1.73
C LEU A 180 -19.78 -8.07 -2.07
N PRO A 181 -19.83 -9.12 -1.21
CA PRO A 181 -20.70 -10.30 -1.42
C PRO A 181 -22.19 -9.94 -1.55
N TYR A 182 -22.60 -8.86 -0.88
CA TYR A 182 -23.95 -8.34 -0.93
C TYR A 182 -23.92 -7.03 -1.72
N PRO A 183 -24.67 -6.90 -2.83
CA PRO A 183 -24.91 -5.59 -3.40
C PRO A 183 -25.50 -4.74 -2.27
N GLN A 184 -24.91 -3.58 -2.00
CA GLN A 184 -25.52 -2.58 -1.13
C GLN A 184 -26.88 -2.29 -1.74
N GLN A 185 -27.94 -2.94 -1.23
CA GLN A 185 -29.30 -2.51 -1.50
C GLN A 185 -29.32 -1.07 -1.04
N ASN A 186 -29.41 -0.16 -2.00
CA ASN A 186 -29.36 1.26 -1.76
C ASN A 186 -30.62 1.63 -0.97
N TYR A 187 -30.59 1.46 0.36
CA TYR A 187 -31.72 1.68 1.26
C TYR A 187 -32.20 3.14 1.25
N GLY A 188 -31.53 4.04 0.53
CA GLY A 188 -31.91 5.43 0.31
C GLY A 188 -32.80 5.71 -0.91
N GLN A 189 -32.97 4.76 -1.84
CA GLN A 189 -34.01 4.90 -2.87
C GLN A 189 -35.28 4.25 -2.34
N THR A 190 -36.10 5.03 -1.63
CA THR A 190 -37.48 4.62 -1.36
C THR A 190 -38.14 4.33 -2.71
N PRO A 191 -38.65 3.11 -2.96
CA PRO A 191 -39.35 2.77 -4.20
C PRO A 191 -40.63 3.58 -4.38
N PHE A 192 -41.08 4.25 -3.32
CA PHE A 192 -42.28 5.04 -3.32
C PHE A 192 -41.96 6.44 -3.86
N PRO A 193 -42.60 6.86 -4.96
CA PRO A 193 -42.62 8.27 -5.31
C PRO A 193 -43.15 9.08 -4.12
N PRO A 194 -42.69 10.32 -3.91
CA PRO A 194 -43.23 11.18 -2.86
C PRO A 194 -44.76 11.25 -3.03
N PRO A 195 -45.54 11.20 -1.93
CA PRO A 195 -46.99 11.29 -2.01
C PRO A 195 -47.39 12.57 -2.77
N PRO A 196 -48.42 12.52 -3.62
CA PRO A 196 -48.85 13.69 -4.38
C PRO A 196 -49.17 14.84 -3.43
N SER A 197 -48.65 16.03 -3.74
CA SER A 197 -48.91 17.25 -2.99
C SER A 197 -50.43 17.53 -2.92
N PRO A 198 -50.98 17.91 -1.75
CA PRO A 198 -52.39 18.21 -1.63
C PRO A 198 -52.81 19.36 -2.57
N PRO A 199 -54.04 19.35 -3.10
CA PRO A 199 -54.53 20.42 -3.96
C PRO A 199 -54.49 21.76 -3.22
N GLN A 200 -53.87 22.76 -3.82
CA GLN A 200 -53.93 24.15 -3.33
C GLN A 200 -55.34 24.67 -3.64
N GLY A 201 -56.11 24.92 -2.58
CA GLY A 201 -57.42 25.58 -2.65
C GLY A 201 -57.29 27.09 -2.61
#